data_AF-A0A6M1Y3M1-F1
#
_entry.id   AF-A0A6M1Y3M1-F1
#
_cell.length_a   1.000
_cell.length_b   1.000
_cell.length_c   1.000
_cell.angle_alpha   90.00
_cell.angle_beta   90.00
_cell.angle_gamma   90.00
#
_symmetry.space_group_name_H-M   'P 1'
#
loop_
_entity.id
_entity.type
_entity.pdbx_description
1 polymer ?
#
loop_
_entity_poly.entity_id
_entity_poly.type
_entity_poly.pdbx_seq_one_letter_code
_entity_poly.pdbx_strand_id
1 'polypeptide(L)'
;MNRHTWIALGSGVIFGLGLAISQMIDPEKVLAFLDVAGQWDPSLVFVMIGALLVMGIAWRLQTRGVQVDAHARKLSIPGHGIDRSLVIGALVFGVGWGLVGYCPGPAIASLALFSLEAFVFVAAMLAGMQLFHYWRGTGAG
;
A
#
# COMPACT_ATOMS: atom_id res chain seq x y z
N MET A 1 -27.96 3.96 -4.75
CA MET A 1 -26.78 3.40 -4.05
C MET A 1 -26.28 2.24 -4.88
N ASN A 2 -25.15 2.40 -5.56
CA ASN A 2 -24.76 1.54 -6.68
C ASN A 2 -24.17 0.21 -6.17
N ARG A 3 -24.35 -0.88 -6.94
CA ARG A 3 -23.77 -2.21 -6.66
C ARG A 3 -22.25 -2.14 -6.38
N HIS A 4 -21.55 -1.23 -7.05
CA HIS A 4 -20.12 -0.99 -6.85
C HIS A 4 -19.77 -0.48 -5.44
N THR A 5 -20.62 0.32 -4.80
CA THR A 5 -20.39 0.82 -3.43
C THR A 5 -20.44 -0.33 -2.42
N TRP A 6 -21.38 -1.25 -2.57
CA TRP A 6 -21.48 -2.43 -1.70
C TRP A 6 -20.30 -3.38 -1.88
N ILE A 7 -19.83 -3.58 -3.12
CA ILE A 7 -18.64 -4.39 -3.40
C ILE A 7 -17.39 -3.74 -2.80
N ALA A 8 -17.23 -2.42 -2.94
CA ALA A 8 -16.10 -1.68 -2.37
C ALA A 8 -16.12 -1.70 -0.83
N LEU A 9 -17.30 -1.60 -0.22
CA LEU A 9 -17.45 -1.67 1.23
C LEU A 9 -17.12 -3.09 1.74
N GLY A 10 -17.63 -4.12 1.06
CA GLY A 10 -17.35 -5.52 1.38
C GLY A 10 -15.86 -5.87 1.24
N SER A 11 -15.21 -5.44 0.16
CA SER A 11 -13.77 -5.66 -0.03
C SER A 11 -12.93 -4.89 0.99
N GLY A 12 -13.32 -3.66 1.33
CA GLY A 12 -12.68 -2.86 2.37
C GLY A 12 -12.76 -3.50 3.75
N VAL A 13 -13.92 -4.05 4.13
CA VAL A 13 -14.11 -4.77 5.40
C VAL A 13 -13.28 -6.05 5.43
N ILE A 14 -13.28 -6.84 4.35
CA ILE A 14 -12.46 -8.06 4.27
C ILE A 14 -10.97 -7.73 4.37
N PHE A 15 -10.52 -6.68 3.70
CA PHE A 15 -9.14 -6.22 3.74
C PHE A 15 -8.74 -5.73 5.15
N GLY A 16 -9.57 -4.87 5.76
CA GLY A 16 -9.34 -4.38 7.11
C GLY A 16 -9.33 -5.51 8.16
N LEU A 17 -10.24 -6.49 8.03
CA LEU A 17 -10.27 -7.67 8.88
C LEU A 17 -9.00 -8.52 8.71
N GLY A 18 -8.52 -8.69 7.47
CA GLY A 18 -7.25 -9.35 7.19
C GLY A 18 -6.06 -8.62 7.82
N LEU A 19 -6.03 -7.29 7.78
CA LEU A 19 -5.00 -6.48 8.45
C LEU A 19 -5.05 -6.62 9.98
N ALA A 20 -6.25 -6.63 10.56
CA ALA A 20 -6.43 -6.81 12.01
C ALA A 20 -6.00 -8.21 12.47
N ILE A 21 -6.38 -9.27 11.75
CA ILE A 21 -6.00 -10.65 12.07
C ILE A 21 -4.49 -10.87 11.90
N SER A 22 -3.88 -10.26 10.89
CA SER A 22 -2.43 -10.38 10.64
C SER A 22 -1.55 -9.54 11.57
N GLN A 23 -2.13 -8.69 12.44
CA GLN A 23 -1.40 -7.75 13.29
C GLN A 23 -0.46 -6.82 12.49
N MET A 24 -0.70 -6.63 11.20
CA MET A 24 0.10 -5.73 10.35
C MET A 24 -0.13 -4.24 10.68
N ILE A 25 -1.11 -3.98 11.55
CA ILE A 25 -1.43 -2.66 12.10
C ILE A 25 -0.40 -2.24 13.16
N ASP A 26 0.30 -3.18 13.79
CA ASP A 26 1.28 -2.90 14.83
C ASP A 26 2.67 -2.61 14.21
N PRO A 27 3.23 -1.39 14.40
CA PRO A 27 4.50 -1.01 13.79
C PRO A 27 5.67 -1.84 14.34
N GLU A 28 5.61 -2.29 15.60
CA GLU A 28 6.62 -3.16 16.21
C GLU A 28 6.72 -4.52 15.49
N LYS A 29 5.59 -5.10 15.07
CA LYS A 29 5.55 -6.34 14.28
C LYS A 29 6.19 -6.16 12.90
N VAL A 30 5.95 -5.01 12.26
CA VAL A 30 6.55 -4.69 10.96
C VAL A 30 8.05 -4.44 11.09
N LEU A 31 8.49 -3.73 12.14
CA LEU A 31 9.90 -3.50 12.42
C LEU A 31 10.62 -4.82 12.78
N ALA A 32 10.02 -5.69 13.58
CA ALA A 32 10.56 -7.01 13.91
C ALA A 32 10.64 -7.94 12.69
N PHE A 33 9.75 -7.77 11.70
CA PHE A 33 9.86 -8.44 10.41
C PHE A 33 11.00 -7.90 9.52
N LEU A 34 11.27 -6.58 9.58
CA LEU A 34 12.35 -5.93 8.83
C LEU A 34 13.73 -6.09 9.51
N ASP A 35 13.76 -6.36 10.82
CA ASP A 35 14.98 -6.58 11.59
C ASP A 35 15.54 -8.00 11.38
N VAL A 36 16.13 -8.21 10.19
CA VAL A 36 16.80 -9.47 9.80
C VAL A 36 18.11 -9.68 10.58
N ALA A 37 18.64 -8.64 11.25
CA ALA A 37 19.90 -8.68 11.98
C ALA A 37 19.74 -9.00 13.49
N GLY A 38 18.51 -8.93 14.02
CA GLY A 38 18.18 -9.13 15.44
C GLY A 38 17.19 -10.28 15.69
N GLN A 39 16.08 -9.99 16.39
CA GLN A 39 15.02 -10.97 16.70
C GLN A 39 13.98 -11.02 15.57
N TRP A 40 14.38 -11.57 14.43
CA TRP A 40 13.54 -11.62 13.23
C TRP A 40 12.27 -12.46 13.45
N ASP A 41 11.09 -11.84 13.27
CA ASP A 41 9.78 -12.52 13.36
C ASP A 41 9.24 -12.83 11.94
N PRO A 42 9.28 -14.09 11.47
CA PRO A 42 8.86 -14.47 10.13
C PRO A 42 7.32 -14.54 9.96
N SER A 43 6.53 -14.22 10.99
CA SER A 43 5.06 -14.36 10.92
C SER A 43 4.42 -13.51 9.81
N LEU A 44 5.00 -12.35 9.45
CA LEU A 44 4.53 -11.54 8.32
C LEU A 44 4.80 -12.17 6.94
N VAL A 45 5.79 -13.07 6.81
CA VAL A 45 6.10 -13.74 5.53
C VAL A 45 4.89 -14.49 5.01
N PHE A 46 4.15 -15.17 5.89
CA PHE A 46 3.00 -15.98 5.50
C PHE A 46 1.87 -15.13 4.90
N VAL A 47 1.64 -13.95 5.48
CA VAL A 47 0.67 -12.96 5.01
C VAL A 47 1.11 -12.39 3.67
N MET A 48 2.39 -12.04 3.53
CA MET A 48 2.97 -11.51 2.30
C MET A 48 2.89 -12.54 1.16
N ILE A 49 3.26 -13.80 1.40
CA ILE A 49 3.15 -14.87 0.40
C ILE A 49 1.68 -15.08 -0.01
N GLY A 50 0.75 -15.11 0.94
CA GLY A 50 -0.69 -15.23 0.65
C GLY A 50 -1.19 -14.09 -0.23
N ALA A 51 -0.84 -12.84 0.11
CA ALA A 51 -1.22 -11.67 -0.68
C ALA A 51 -0.61 -11.69 -2.08
N LEU A 52 0.68 -12.04 -2.21
CA LEU A 52 1.37 -12.14 -3.50
C LEU A 52 0.80 -13.26 -4.37
N LEU A 53 0.41 -14.40 -3.80
CA LEU A 53 -0.24 -15.48 -4.53
C LEU A 53 -1.62 -15.08 -5.05
N VAL A 54 -2.45 -14.46 -4.21
CA VAL A 54 -3.78 -13.96 -4.62
C VAL A 54 -3.63 -12.91 -5.73
N MET A 55 -2.72 -11.95 -5.56
CA MET A 55 -2.45 -10.94 -6.59
C MET A 55 -1.88 -11.55 -7.87
N GLY A 56 -0.98 -12.53 -7.76
CA GLY A 56 -0.41 -13.25 -8.91
C GLY A 56 -1.47 -14.03 -9.69
N ILE A 57 -2.42 -14.67 -9.01
CA ILE A 57 -3.58 -15.32 -9.63
C ILE A 57 -4.48 -14.27 -10.32
N ALA A 58 -4.81 -13.17 -9.62
CA ALA A 58 -5.62 -12.10 -10.19
C ALA A 58 -4.98 -11.50 -11.46
N TRP A 59 -3.66 -11.26 -11.43
CA TRP A 59 -2.89 -10.80 -12.58
C TRP A 59 -2.90 -11.83 -13.73
N ARG A 60 -2.73 -13.12 -13.41
CA ARG A 60 -2.78 -14.19 -14.41
C ARG A 60 -4.15 -14.34 -15.05
N LEU A 61 -5.23 -14.14 -14.29
CA LEU A 61 -6.60 -14.13 -14.82
C LEU A 61 -6.85 -12.91 -15.72
N GLN A 62 -6.38 -11.74 -15.30
CA GLN A 62 -6.50 -10.50 -16.08
C GLN A 62 -5.72 -10.57 -17.40
N THR A 63 -4.48 -11.05 -17.38
CA THR A 63 -3.64 -11.23 -18.59
C THR A 63 -4.21 -12.27 -19.54
N ARG A 64 -5.00 -13.23 -19.04
CA ARG A 64 -5.77 -14.20 -19.85
C ARG A 64 -7.08 -13.63 -20.42
N GLY A 65 -7.38 -12.35 -20.19
CA GLY A 65 -8.55 -11.68 -20.76
C GLY A 65 -9.85 -11.93 -19.99
N VAL A 66 -9.79 -12.52 -18.79
CA VAL A 66 -10.97 -12.66 -17.92
C VAL A 66 -11.31 -11.28 -17.37
N GLN A 67 -12.28 -10.60 -17.98
CA GLN A 67 -12.79 -9.33 -17.47
C GLN A 67 -13.71 -9.62 -16.27
N VAL A 68 -13.16 -9.44 -15.07
CA VAL A 68 -13.90 -9.66 -13.81
C VAL A 68 -14.96 -8.56 -13.57
N ASP A 69 -14.84 -7.40 -14.24
CA ASP A 69 -15.85 -6.34 -14.24
C ASP A 69 -15.83 -5.59 -15.58
N ALA A 70 -17.01 -5.36 -16.16
CA ALA A 70 -17.16 -4.57 -17.40
C ALA A 70 -16.80 -3.09 -17.21
N HIS A 71 -16.70 -2.63 -15.95
CA HIS A 71 -16.23 -1.30 -15.56
C HIS A 71 -14.83 -1.28 -14.93
N ALA A 72 -14.17 -2.44 -14.77
CA ALA A 72 -12.78 -2.45 -14.34
C ALA A 72 -11.94 -1.83 -15.46
N ARG A 73 -11.54 -0.57 -15.25
CA ARG A 73 -10.56 0.11 -16.08
C ARG A 73 -9.38 -0.85 -16.24
N LYS A 74 -9.06 -1.23 -17.49
CA LYS A 74 -7.87 -2.04 -17.80
C LYS A 74 -6.73 -1.49 -16.95
N LEU A 75 -6.07 -2.36 -16.18
CA LEU A 75 -4.82 -2.01 -15.50
C LEU A 75 -3.93 -1.35 -16.55
N SER A 76 -3.84 -0.03 -16.47
CA SER A 76 -3.07 0.79 -17.39
C SER A 76 -1.64 0.58 -16.97
N ILE A 77 -1.00 -0.45 -17.53
CA ILE A 77 0.43 -0.67 -17.35
C ILE A 77 1.10 0.58 -17.90
N PRO A 78 1.71 1.40 -17.04
CA PRO A 78 2.27 2.66 -17.51
C PRO A 78 3.46 2.33 -18.42
N GLY A 79 3.44 2.82 -19.66
CA GLY A 79 4.51 2.60 -20.64
C GLY A 79 5.78 3.42 -20.39
N HIS A 80 5.85 4.15 -19.27
CA HIS A 80 7.01 4.94 -18.92
C HIS A 80 8.03 4.07 -18.17
N GLY A 81 9.24 3.97 -18.73
CA GLY A 81 10.35 3.25 -18.11
C GLY A 81 10.72 3.80 -16.72
N ILE A 82 11.62 3.11 -16.04
CA ILE A 82 12.13 3.52 -14.73
C ILE A 82 12.83 4.88 -14.88
N ASP A 83 12.19 5.94 -14.38
CA ASP A 83 12.74 7.30 -14.39
C ASP A 83 13.53 7.58 -13.10
N ARG A 84 14.55 8.44 -13.17
CA ARG A 84 15.38 8.83 -12.02
C ARG A 84 14.54 9.42 -10.89
N SER A 85 13.51 10.19 -11.22
CA SER A 85 12.56 10.74 -10.23
C SER A 85 11.82 9.62 -9.48
N LEU A 86 11.46 8.53 -10.16
CA LEU A 86 10.80 7.37 -9.54
C LEU A 86 11.75 6.61 -8.62
N VAL A 87 13.00 6.42 -9.04
CA VAL A 87 14.02 5.73 -8.22
C VAL A 87 14.31 6.53 -6.95
N ILE A 88 14.54 7.84 -7.07
CA ILE A 88 14.81 8.71 -5.92
C ILE A 88 13.60 8.74 -4.98
N GLY A 89 12.38 8.88 -5.54
CA GLY A 89 11.14 8.84 -4.76
C GLY A 89 10.95 7.51 -4.02
N ALA A 90 11.20 6.38 -4.69
CA ALA A 90 11.09 5.06 -4.09
C ALA A 90 12.12 4.83 -2.97
N LEU A 91 13.35 5.35 -3.12
CA LEU A 91 14.37 5.28 -2.07
C LEU A 91 13.96 6.10 -0.85
N VAL A 92 13.57 7.37 -1.03
CA VAL A 92 13.15 8.24 0.08
C VAL A 92 11.91 7.68 0.78
N PHE A 93 10.93 7.19 0.00
CA PHE A 93 9.73 6.57 0.52
C PHE A 93 10.03 5.26 1.28
N GLY A 94 10.92 4.42 0.73
CA GLY A 94 11.34 3.17 1.36
C GLY A 94 12.11 3.39 2.66
N VAL A 95 13.01 4.39 2.70
CA VAL A 95 13.73 4.77 3.92
C VAL A 95 12.76 5.29 4.98
N GLY A 96 11.82 6.15 4.59
CA GLY A 96 10.77 6.63 5.49
C GLY A 96 9.91 5.50 6.05
N TRP A 97 9.49 4.56 5.20
CA TRP A 97 8.73 3.39 5.65
C TRP A 97 9.55 2.49 6.58
N GLY A 98 10.81 2.20 6.26
CA GLY A 98 11.67 1.33 7.07
C GLY A 98 12.01 1.92 8.44
N LEU A 99 12.11 3.25 8.55
CA LEU A 99 12.38 3.93 9.82
C LEU A 99 11.14 3.98 10.74
N VAL A 100 9.95 4.12 10.16
CA VAL A 100 8.70 4.30 10.94
C VAL A 100 7.96 2.96 11.12
N GLY A 101 8.20 1.97 10.26
CA GLY A 101 7.48 0.68 10.28
C GLY A 101 6.05 0.74 9.74
N TYR A 102 5.54 1.91 9.32
CA TYR A 102 4.16 2.08 8.83
C TYR A 102 4.02 1.95 7.31
N CYS A 103 3.42 0.86 6.84
CA CYS A 103 3.07 0.72 5.42
C CYS A 103 1.84 1.60 5.10
N PRO A 104 1.72 2.20 3.90
CA PRO A 104 0.59 3.07 3.55
C PRO A 104 -0.79 2.40 3.71
N GLY A 105 -0.89 1.08 3.50
CA GLY A 105 -2.13 0.33 3.73
C GLY A 105 -2.54 0.27 5.20
N PRO A 106 -1.68 -0.28 6.08
CA PRO A 106 -1.88 -0.25 7.52
C PRO A 106 -2.02 1.16 8.09
N ALA A 107 -1.31 2.17 7.59
CA ALA A 107 -1.44 3.54 8.08
C ALA A 107 -2.88 4.06 7.95
N ILE A 108 -3.50 3.86 6.78
CA ILE A 108 -4.90 4.23 6.54
C ILE A 108 -5.84 3.42 7.42
N ALA A 109 -5.59 2.12 7.61
CA ALA A 109 -6.38 1.29 8.53
C ALA A 109 -6.22 1.74 9.99
N SER A 110 -5.01 2.15 10.40
CA SER A 110 -4.65 2.59 11.75
C SER A 110 -5.23 3.96 12.11
N LEU A 111 -5.55 4.79 11.10
CA LEU A 111 -6.37 6.00 11.30
C LEU A 111 -7.75 5.65 11.86
N ALA A 112 -8.35 4.53 11.44
CA ALA A 112 -9.62 4.08 11.99
C ALA A 112 -9.50 3.62 13.46
N LEU A 113 -8.29 3.29 13.91
CA LEU A 113 -7.97 2.95 15.30
C LEU A 113 -7.55 4.18 16.14
N PHE A 114 -7.67 5.41 15.63
CA PHE A 114 -7.31 6.66 16.33
C PHE A 114 -5.85 6.73 16.82
N SER A 115 -4.93 6.07 16.13
CA SER A 115 -3.50 6.13 16.47
C SER A 115 -2.88 7.48 16.08
N LEU A 116 -2.23 8.15 17.04
CA LEU A 116 -1.62 9.47 16.85
C LEU A 116 -0.45 9.42 15.85
N GLU A 117 0.33 8.33 15.88
CA GLU A 117 1.46 8.09 14.98
C GLU A 117 1.02 7.95 13.52
N ALA A 118 -0.07 7.22 13.27
CA ALA A 118 -0.61 7.10 11.92
C ALA A 118 -1.14 8.44 11.38
N PHE A 119 -1.70 9.29 12.26
CA PHE A 119 -2.14 10.62 11.87
C PHE A 119 -0.97 11.51 11.44
N VAL A 120 0.14 11.49 12.19
CA VAL A 120 1.38 12.22 11.83
C VAL A 120 1.96 11.68 10.52
N PHE A 121 2.01 10.36 10.35
CA PHE A 121 2.51 9.74 9.13
C PHE A 121 1.67 10.11 7.91
N VAL A 122 0.34 10.03 8.01
CA VAL A 122 -0.55 10.40 6.90
C VAL A 122 -0.48 11.89 6.59
N ALA A 123 -0.40 12.75 7.61
CA ALA A 123 -0.21 14.18 7.39
C ALA A 123 1.11 14.48 6.67
N ALA A 124 2.21 13.84 7.05
CA ALA A 124 3.50 13.97 6.38
C ALA A 124 3.48 13.42 4.95
N MET A 125 2.81 12.28 4.72
CA MET A 125 2.61 11.69 3.39
C MET A 125 1.81 12.63 2.47
N LEU A 126 0.70 13.19 2.97
CA LEU A 126 -0.12 14.15 2.24
C LEU A 126 0.66 15.43 1.92
N ALA A 127 1.43 15.95 2.88
CA ALA A 127 2.28 17.12 2.67
C ALA A 127 3.34 16.87 1.61
N GLY A 128 4.00 15.70 1.64
CA GLY A 128 4.98 15.30 0.62
C GLY A 128 4.38 15.15 -0.77
N MET A 129 3.20 14.53 -0.88
CA MET A 129 2.47 14.42 -2.15
C MET A 129 2.07 15.78 -2.70
N GLN A 130 1.58 16.69 -1.85
CA GLN A 130 1.17 18.03 -2.26
C GLN A 130 2.37 18.88 -2.70
N LEU A 131 3.48 18.79 -1.97
CA LEU A 131 4.72 19.47 -2.32
C LEU A 131 5.27 18.97 -3.65
N PHE A 132 5.30 17.65 -3.84
CA PHE A 132 5.75 17.06 -5.11
C PHE A 132 4.83 17.42 -6.27
N HIS A 133 3.52 17.44 -6.05
CA HIS A 133 2.55 17.88 -7.06
C HIS A 133 2.75 19.35 -7.43
N TYR A 134 3.02 20.22 -6.45
CA TYR A 134 3.33 21.63 -6.68
C TYR A 134 4.66 21.82 -7.44
N TRP A 135 5.70 21.03 -7.10
CA TRP A 135 6.99 21.05 -7.78
C TRP A 135 6.90 20.56 -9.23
N ARG A 136 6.11 19.51 -9.49
CA ARG A 136 5.84 19.05 -10.87
C ARG A 136 4.96 20.01 -11.66
N GLY A 137 4.00 20.66 -11.01
CA GLY A 137 3.12 21.65 -11.64
C GLY A 137 3.83 22.95 -12.02
N THR A 138 4.95 23.28 -11.38
CA THR A 138 5.76 24.49 -11.66
C THR A 138 6.88 24.25 -12.68
N GLY A 139 7.21 23.01 -13.01
CA GLY A 139 8.22 22.63 -14.02
C GLY A 139 7.68 22.31 -15.42
N ALA A 140 6.39 22.57 -15.68
CA ALA A 140 5.72 22.32 -16.97
C ALA A 140 5.31 23.62 -17.69
N GLY A 141 6.08 24.69 -17.50
CA GLY A 141 5.98 25.94 -18.25
C GLY A 141 7.16 26.10 -19.20
#